data_AF-A0A948QXX6-F1
#
_entry.id   AF-A0A948QXX6-F1
#
_cell.length_a   1.000
_cell.length_b   1.000
_cell.length_c   1.000
_cell.angle_alpha   90.00
_cell.angle_beta   90.00
_cell.angle_gamma   90.00
#
_symmetry.space_group_name_H-M   'P 1'
#
loop_
_entity.id
_entity.type
_entity.pdbx_description
1 polymer ?
#
loop_
_entity_poly.entity_id
_entity_poly.type
_entity_poly.pdbx_seq_one_letter_code
_entity_poly.pdbx_strand_id
1 'polypeptide(L)'
;MNDIDMPIEWQEGNGESVEIGYLNLNGQQCCGHCGVPGTDHGQYSYKTECTYCGYVYGTNGAEMHERMCPECQKGAPGIRYWHGYGGRMKI
;
A
#
# COMPACT_ATOMS: atom_id res chain seq x y z
N MET A 1 -0.83 23.09 18.11
CA MET A 1 -0.78 22.12 17.00
C MET A 1 -1.45 20.87 17.52
N ASN A 2 -2.64 20.55 17.02
CA ASN A 2 -3.35 19.36 17.47
C ASN A 2 -2.81 18.15 16.70
N ASP A 3 -2.67 17.01 17.34
CA ASP A 3 -2.11 15.76 16.79
C ASP A 3 -2.95 15.12 15.67
N ILE A 4 -3.90 15.87 15.09
CA ILE A 4 -4.89 15.42 14.10
C ILE A 4 -4.50 15.75 12.66
N ASP A 5 -3.45 16.56 12.45
CA ASP A 5 -3.04 17.07 11.13
C ASP A 5 -1.61 16.67 10.72
N MET A 6 -0.97 15.69 11.38
CA MET A 6 0.32 15.20 10.90
C MET A 6 0.13 14.48 9.55
N PRO A 7 0.80 14.93 8.47
CA PRO A 7 0.70 14.25 7.19
C PRO A 7 1.24 12.83 7.31
N ILE A 8 0.55 11.87 6.71
CA ILE A 8 1.07 10.51 6.61
C ILE A 8 2.34 10.58 5.76
N GLU A 9 3.48 10.30 6.38
CA GLU A 9 4.76 10.16 5.69
C GLU A 9 4.86 8.73 5.13
N TRP A 10 4.91 8.63 3.80
CA TRP A 10 5.11 7.36 3.10
C TRP A 10 6.59 7.08 2.95
N GLN A 11 7.01 5.89 3.36
CA GLN A 11 8.39 5.41 3.34
C GLN A 11 8.54 4.29 2.29
N GLU A 12 9.70 4.25 1.65
CA GLU A 12 10.10 3.13 0.79
C GLU A 12 10.61 1.94 1.61
N GLY A 13 10.54 0.74 1.03
CA GLY A 13 11.20 -0.43 1.58
C GLY A 13 12.62 -0.60 1.04
N ASN A 14 13.37 -1.53 1.64
CA ASN A 14 14.76 -1.80 1.25
C ASN A 14 14.94 -2.63 -0.05
N GLY A 15 13.86 -2.99 -0.74
CA GLY A 15 13.91 -3.85 -1.94
C GLY A 15 13.29 -3.17 -3.16
N GLU A 16 13.78 -3.50 -4.35
CA GLU A 16 13.35 -2.86 -5.62
C GLU A 16 11.83 -2.91 -5.83
N SER A 17 11.19 -4.03 -5.46
CA SER A 17 9.74 -4.21 -5.60
C SER A 17 8.90 -3.38 -4.62
N VAL A 18 9.53 -2.71 -3.66
CA VAL A 18 8.87 -1.93 -2.60
C VAL A 18 9.41 -0.50 -2.51
N GLU A 19 10.20 -0.07 -3.49
CA GLU A 19 10.52 1.33 -3.71
C GLU A 19 9.28 2.13 -4.13
N ILE A 20 9.17 3.38 -3.70
CA ILE A 20 8.06 4.24 -4.11
C ILE A 20 8.14 4.47 -5.62
N GLY A 21 7.05 4.19 -6.33
CA GLY A 21 6.99 4.28 -7.78
C GLY A 21 7.25 2.96 -8.51
N TYR A 22 7.69 1.90 -7.81
CA TYR A 22 7.78 0.56 -8.41
C TYR A 22 6.42 0.16 -9.01
N LEU A 23 6.43 -0.22 -10.29
CA LEU A 23 5.25 -0.66 -11.03
C LEU A 23 5.46 -2.11 -11.49
N ASN A 24 4.62 -3.02 -11.00
CA ASN A 24 4.71 -4.41 -11.42
C ASN A 24 4.06 -4.65 -12.80
N LEU A 25 4.26 -5.85 -13.37
CA LEU A 25 3.74 -6.23 -14.69
C LEU A 25 2.20 -6.23 -14.79
N ASN A 26 1.51 -6.30 -13.65
CA ASN A 26 0.06 -6.28 -13.57
C ASN A 26 -0.51 -4.87 -13.38
N GLY A 27 0.33 -3.82 -13.41
CA GLY A 27 -0.10 -2.42 -13.31
C GLY A 27 -0.39 -1.97 -11.88
N GLN A 28 0.32 -2.51 -10.89
CA GLN A 28 0.19 -2.09 -9.49
C GLN A 28 1.40 -1.28 -9.09
N GLN A 29 1.16 -0.04 -8.68
CA GLN A 29 2.18 0.89 -8.27
C GLN A 29 2.35 0.90 -6.74
N CYS A 30 3.60 0.84 -6.29
CA CYS A 30 3.97 1.06 -4.90
C CYS A 30 3.92 2.54 -4.56
N CYS A 31 3.15 2.89 -3.53
CA CYS A 31 3.07 4.25 -2.99
C CYS A 31 3.73 4.39 -1.60
N GLY A 32 4.48 3.37 -1.17
CA GLY A 32 5.17 3.34 0.13
C GLY A 32 4.33 2.78 1.29
N HIS A 33 4.93 2.67 2.47
CA HIS A 33 4.28 2.25 3.71
C HIS A 33 4.31 3.36 4.76
N CYS A 34 3.43 3.30 5.77
CA CYS A 34 3.46 4.20 6.92
C CYS A 34 3.79 3.49 8.25
N GLY A 35 4.47 2.33 8.16
CA GLY A 35 4.91 1.55 9.33
C GLY A 35 3.87 0.57 9.85
N VAL A 36 2.74 0.42 9.17
CA VAL A 36 1.72 -0.60 9.51
C VAL A 36 2.28 -1.99 9.22
N PRO A 37 2.27 -2.91 10.21
CA PRO A 37 2.67 -4.29 9.98
C PRO A 37 1.81 -4.97 8.92
N GLY A 38 2.47 -5.71 8.02
CA GLY A 38 1.83 -6.65 7.12
C GLY A 38 1.33 -7.89 7.86
N THR A 39 0.75 -8.83 7.12
CA THR A 39 0.37 -10.15 7.68
C THR A 39 1.54 -11.12 7.72
N ASP A 40 2.58 -10.85 6.93
CA ASP A 40 3.77 -11.67 6.83
C ASP A 40 4.84 -11.24 7.84
N HIS A 41 5.63 -12.21 8.32
CA HIS A 41 6.61 -11.97 9.37
C HIS A 41 7.66 -10.92 8.95
N GLY A 42 7.69 -9.81 9.69
CA GLY A 42 8.65 -8.72 9.47
C GLY A 42 8.36 -7.85 8.24
N GLN A 43 7.20 -8.01 7.60
CA GLN A 43 6.80 -7.19 6.46
C GLN A 43 5.96 -5.98 6.90
N TYR A 44 6.02 -4.90 6.11
CA TYR A 44 5.08 -3.80 6.18
C TYR A 44 3.94 -3.97 5.17
N SER A 45 2.82 -3.31 5.43
CA SER A 45 1.75 -3.13 4.47
C SER A 45 1.98 -1.85 3.66
N TYR A 46 2.16 -2.01 2.36
CA TYR A 46 2.37 -0.93 1.41
C TYR A 46 1.04 -0.47 0.82
N LYS A 47 0.88 0.85 0.67
CA LYS A 47 -0.17 1.42 -0.16
C LYS A 47 0.13 1.05 -1.62
N THR A 48 -0.83 0.40 -2.25
CA THR A 48 -0.76 -0.01 -3.65
C THR A 48 -1.91 0.64 -4.41
N GLU A 49 -1.61 1.23 -5.56
CA GLU A 49 -2.60 1.79 -6.48
C GLU A 49 -2.61 0.99 -7.79
N CYS A 50 -3.80 0.57 -8.23
CA CYS A 50 -3.96 -0.02 -9.56
C CYS A 50 -4.02 1.09 -10.62
N THR A 51 -3.08 1.09 -11.56
CA THR A 51 -3.03 2.10 -12.63
C THR A 51 -4.09 1.89 -13.71
N TYR A 52 -4.81 0.76 -13.71
CA TYR A 52 -5.90 0.48 -14.64
C TYR A 52 -7.27 0.99 -14.16
N CYS A 53 -7.59 0.85 -12.87
CA CYS A 53 -8.91 1.22 -12.33
C CYS A 53 -8.87 2.24 -11.18
N GLY A 54 -7.68 2.61 -10.69
CA GLY A 54 -7.52 3.55 -9.58
C GLY A 54 -7.81 2.98 -8.19
N TYR A 55 -8.13 1.68 -8.06
CA TYR A 55 -8.40 1.08 -6.75
C TYR A 55 -7.13 1.07 -5.89
N VAL A 56 -7.26 1.55 -4.65
CA VAL A 56 -6.16 1.68 -3.68
C VAL A 56 -6.37 0.69 -2.53
N TYR A 57 -5.32 -0.05 -2.20
CA TYR A 57 -5.39 -1.12 -1.21
C TYR A 57 -4.01 -1.42 -0.61
N GLY A 58 -3.95 -2.25 0.44
CA GLY A 58 -2.70 -2.65 1.07
C GLY A 58 -2.15 -3.97 0.52
N THR A 59 -0.84 -4.07 0.40
CA THR A 59 -0.12 -5.27 -0.08
C THR A 59 1.08 -5.57 0.83
N ASN A 60 1.38 -6.84 1.09
CA ASN A 60 2.63 -7.22 1.77
C ASN A 60 3.82 -6.96 0.84
N GLY A 61 4.95 -6.48 1.38
CA GLY A 61 6.14 -6.20 0.58
C GLY A 61 6.61 -7.39 -0.27
N ALA A 62 6.55 -8.61 0.30
CA ALA A 62 6.92 -9.84 -0.39
C ALA A 62 6.08 -10.13 -1.65
N GLU A 63 4.83 -9.70 -1.69
CA GLU A 63 3.88 -9.98 -2.78
C GLU A 63 3.91 -8.94 -3.90
N MET A 64 4.57 -7.80 -3.69
CA MET A 64 4.37 -6.60 -4.52
C MET A 64 4.71 -6.82 -6.00
N HIS A 65 5.72 -7.63 -6.27
CA HIS A 65 6.22 -7.92 -7.62
C HIS A 65 5.23 -8.71 -8.49
N GLU A 66 4.30 -9.48 -7.90
CA GLU A 66 3.33 -10.32 -8.61
C GLU A 66 1.86 -9.94 -8.30
N ARG A 67 1.64 -8.93 -7.45
CA ARG A 67 0.31 -8.53 -7.00
C ARG A 67 -0.61 -8.26 -8.20
N MET A 68 -1.89 -8.62 -8.07
CA MET A 68 -2.98 -8.26 -8.98
C MET A 68 -4.02 -7.39 -8.27
N CYS A 69 -4.71 -6.54 -9.02
CA CYS A 69 -5.78 -5.68 -8.51
C CYS A 69 -7.00 -6.51 -8.03
N PRO A 70 -7.46 -6.33 -6.78
CA PRO A 70 -8.66 -7.00 -6.28
C PRO A 70 -9.94 -6.62 -7.05
N GLU A 71 -10.03 -5.37 -7.50
CA GLU A 71 -11.24 -4.80 -8.10
C GLU A 71 -11.42 -5.21 -9.58
N CYS A 72 -10.40 -5.01 -10.42
CA CYS A 72 -10.54 -5.22 -11.87
C CYS A 72 -9.85 -6.47 -12.42
N GLN A 73 -8.96 -7.11 -11.64
CA GLN A 73 -8.17 -8.28 -12.08
C GLN A 73 -8.46 -9.54 -11.26
N LYS A 74 -9.41 -9.48 -10.30
CA LYS A 74 -9.76 -10.61 -9.41
C LYS A 74 -8.57 -11.07 -8.54
N GLY A 75 -7.68 -10.14 -8.19
CA GLY A 75 -6.59 -10.39 -7.24
C GLY A 75 -7.08 -10.65 -5.82
N ALA A 76 -6.17 -11.08 -4.94
CA ALA A 76 -6.50 -11.27 -3.53
C ALA A 76 -6.96 -9.95 -2.89
N PRO A 77 -7.83 -9.96 -1.86
CA PRO A 77 -8.22 -8.75 -1.12
C PRO A 77 -7.02 -8.01 -0.53
N GLY A 78 -7.12 -6.69 -0.44
CA GLY A 78 -6.09 -5.87 0.21
C GLY A 78 -6.09 -5.99 1.73
N ILE A 79 -4.95 -5.65 2.33
CA ILE A 79 -4.79 -5.54 3.79
C ILE A 79 -4.84 -4.06 4.23
N ARG A 80 -4.92 -3.82 5.55
CA ARG A 80 -4.88 -2.47 6.11
C ARG A 80 -3.45 -1.91 5.97
N TYR A 81 -3.31 -0.74 5.35
CA TYR A 81 -2.02 -0.07 5.14
C TYR A 81 -1.90 1.30 5.84
N TRP A 82 -2.87 1.68 6.66
CA TRP A 82 -2.89 2.95 7.40
C TRP A 82 -3.25 2.76 8.89
N HIS A 83 -2.75 3.65 9.73
CA HIS A 83 -3.11 3.71 11.15
C HIS A 83 -4.50 4.34 11.31
N GLY A 84 -5.39 3.67 12.03
CA GLY A 84 -6.70 4.21 12.37
C GLY A 84 -6.62 5.16 13.56
N TYR A 85 -6.13 6.39 13.36
CA TYR A 85 -6.29 7.46 14.34
C TYR A 85 -6.73 8.75 13.63
N GLY A 86 -7.99 9.15 13.86
CA GLY A 86 -8.44 10.55 13.80
C GLY A 86 -8.74 11.21 12.44
N GLY A 87 -8.23 10.72 11.31
CA GLY A 87 -8.49 11.33 10.00
C GLY A 87 -9.53 10.57 9.18
N ARG A 88 -10.71 11.15 8.91
CA ARG A 88 -11.66 10.58 7.94
C ARG A 88 -11.00 10.52 6.57
N MET A 89 -10.84 9.32 6.02
CA MET A 89 -10.68 9.14 4.58
C MET A 89 -12.02 9.51 3.96
N LYS A 90 -12.11 10.66 3.29
CA LYS A 90 -13.26 10.94 2.42
C LYS A 90 -13.14 9.99 1.24
N ILE A 91 -13.95 8.94 1.25
CA ILE A 91 -14.41 8.25 0.05
C ILE A 91 -15.30 9.18 -0.77
#